data_AF-A0A1V6RLP3-F1
#
_entry.id   AF-A0A1V6RLP3-F1
#
_cell.length_a   1.000
_cell.length_b   1.000
_cell.length_c   1.000
_cell.angle_alpha   90.00
_cell.angle_beta   90.00
_cell.angle_gamma   90.00
#
_symmetry.space_group_name_H-M   'P 1'
#
loop_
_entity.id
_entity.type
_entity.pdbx_description
1 polymer ?
#
loop_
_entity_poly.entity_id
_entity_poly.type
_entity_poly.pdbx_seq_one_letter_code
_entity_poly.pdbx_strand_id
1 'polypeptide(L)'
;MLSWIYPLRIVQAILSLATIGLTAYEIASLYDEWSYSNVVYYMLFNGCWTTAIAIPYLGLAPLRFPRFSHEIAIPLIELLTGGLWLSGWIALAVMIPSPGACHYVSCHALQALIVVGAVQWATFVVTNTFAVIDLKNSRRNAKNHRDDAVPEMTGADAATADAAV
;
A
#
# COMPACT_ATOMS: atom_id res chain seq x y z
N MET A 1 -13.07 6.80 8.02
CA MET A 1 -11.70 6.25 7.96
C MET A 1 -11.27 5.89 9.35
N LEU A 2 -10.83 4.66 9.59
CA LEU A 2 -10.44 4.24 10.93
C LEU A 2 -9.20 5.03 11.39
N SER A 3 -9.23 5.56 12.61
CA SER A 3 -8.16 6.41 13.17
C SER A 3 -6.77 5.77 13.17
N TRP A 4 -6.66 4.43 13.08
CA TRP A 4 -5.40 3.69 13.02
C TRP A 4 -4.68 3.78 11.67
N ILE A 5 -5.32 4.24 10.59
CA ILE A 5 -4.67 4.32 9.27
C ILE A 5 -3.61 5.43 9.21
N TYR A 6 -3.85 6.56 9.90
CA TYR A 6 -2.95 7.70 9.92
C TYR A 6 -1.55 7.39 10.47
N PRO A 7 -1.39 6.74 11.64
CA PRO A 7 -0.06 6.38 12.14
C PRO A 7 0.66 5.43 11.18
N LEU A 8 -0.04 4.51 10.51
CA LEU A 8 0.59 3.65 9.50
C LEU A 8 1.07 4.42 8.27
N ARG A 9 0.33 5.45 7.82
CA ARG A 9 0.82 6.33 6.74
C ARG A 9 2.09 7.09 7.16
N ILE A 10 2.18 7.51 8.42
CA ILE A 10 3.39 8.15 8.96
C ILE A 10 4.56 7.15 8.97
N VAL A 11 4.34 5.92 9.42
CA VAL A 11 5.36 4.85 9.37
C VAL A 11 5.80 4.59 7.92
N GLN A 12 4.86 4.51 6.98
CA GLN A 12 5.15 4.37 5.56
C GLN A 12 6.00 5.53 5.02
N ALA A 13 5.75 6.75 5.47
CA ALA A 13 6.54 7.93 5.11
C ALA A 13 7.98 7.81 5.62
N ILE A 14 8.14 7.49 6.90
CA ILE A 14 9.45 7.38 7.54
C ILE A 14 10.29 6.28 6.89
N LEU A 15 9.71 5.11 6.63
CA LEU A 15 10.39 4.00 5.97
C LEU A 15 10.78 4.34 4.52
N SER A 16 9.93 5.06 3.79
CA SER A 16 10.27 5.55 2.44
C SER A 16 11.41 6.58 2.46
N LEU A 17 11.42 7.51 3.42
CA LEU A 17 12.51 8.46 3.61
C LEU A 17 13.82 7.78 4.01
N ALA A 18 13.75 6.77 4.89
CA ALA A 18 14.91 5.96 5.25
C ALA A 18 15.50 5.23 4.04
N THR A 19 14.64 4.72 3.14
CA THR A 19 15.06 4.10 1.88
C THR A 19 15.77 5.12 0.98
N ILE A 20 15.25 6.35 0.86
CA ILE A 20 15.91 7.43 0.09
C ILE A 20 17.29 7.76 0.69
N GLY A 21 17.39 7.90 2.01
CA GLY A 21 18.65 8.19 2.69
C GLY A 21 19.70 7.09 2.51
N LEU A 22 19.30 5.83 2.68
CA LEU A 22 20.18 4.68 2.51
C LEU A 22 20.64 4.52 1.05
N THR A 23 19.72 4.63 0.09
CA THR A 23 20.08 4.55 -1.35
C THR A 23 20.97 5.71 -1.78
N ALA A 24 20.75 6.93 -1.28
CA ALA A 24 21.63 8.06 -1.55
C ALA A 24 23.04 7.85 -0.97
N TYR A 25 23.15 7.28 0.23
CA TYR A 25 24.43 6.91 0.82
C TYR A 25 25.16 5.87 -0.04
N GLU A 26 24.46 4.82 -0.49
CA GLU A 26 25.03 3.80 -1.36
C GLU A 26 25.54 4.38 -2.68
N ILE A 27 24.74 5.22 -3.34
CA ILE A 27 25.12 5.89 -4.60
C ILE A 27 26.35 6.78 -4.41
N ALA A 28 26.45 7.48 -3.28
CA ALA A 28 27.62 8.30 -2.96
C ALA A 28 28.86 7.46 -2.63
N SER A 29 28.69 6.28 -2.02
CA SER A 29 29.81 5.42 -1.59
C SER A 29 30.33 4.50 -2.69
N LEU A 30 29.47 4.07 -3.62
CA LEU A 30 29.75 3.08 -4.67
C LEU A 30 29.96 3.75 -6.05
N TYR A 31 30.41 5.00 -6.08
CA TYR A 31 30.43 5.86 -7.28
C TYR A 31 31.19 5.25 -8.49
N ASP A 32 32.11 4.30 -8.27
CA ASP A 32 32.89 3.63 -9.32
C ASP A 32 32.39 2.22 -9.73
N GLU A 33 31.45 1.60 -9.00
CA GLU A 33 30.98 0.23 -9.30
C GLU A 33 29.65 0.22 -10.08
N TRP A 34 29.77 0.21 -11.42
CA TRP A 34 28.66 0.30 -12.39
C TRP A 34 27.56 -0.77 -12.22
N SER A 35 27.85 -1.94 -11.67
CA SER A 35 26.93 -3.10 -11.69
C SER A 35 25.88 -3.11 -10.57
N TYR A 36 26.12 -2.45 -9.43
CA TYR A 36 25.15 -2.36 -8.32
C TYR A 36 24.02 -1.36 -8.59
N SER A 37 24.18 -0.49 -9.59
CA SER A 37 23.50 0.79 -9.59
C SER A 37 22.01 0.69 -9.93
N ASN A 38 21.60 -0.18 -10.87
CA ASN A 38 20.22 -0.22 -11.36
C ASN A 38 19.18 -0.58 -10.28
N VAL A 39 19.49 -1.57 -9.43
CA VAL A 39 18.56 -1.99 -8.35
C VAL A 39 18.50 -0.94 -7.23
N VAL A 40 19.63 -0.29 -6.93
CA VAL A 40 19.68 0.80 -5.95
C VAL A 40 18.89 2.01 -6.45
N TYR A 41 19.02 2.38 -7.73
CA TYR A 41 18.21 3.44 -8.35
C TYR A 41 16.72 3.09 -8.37
N TYR A 42 16.36 1.82 -8.58
CA TYR A 42 14.98 1.37 -8.47
C TYR A 42 14.42 1.54 -7.04
N MET A 43 15.21 1.23 -6.01
CA MET A 43 14.81 1.48 -4.61
C MET A 43 14.69 2.96 -4.28
N LEU A 44 15.58 3.81 -4.83
CA LEU A 44 15.47 5.25 -4.72
C LEU A 44 14.16 5.75 -5.37
N PHE A 45 13.85 5.25 -6.57
CA PHE A 45 12.57 5.52 -7.23
C PHE A 45 11.38 5.11 -6.36
N ASN A 46 11.39 3.90 -5.77
CA ASN A 46 10.32 3.44 -4.88
C ASN A 46 10.13 4.34 -3.66
N GLY A 47 11.23 4.78 -3.05
CA GLY A 47 11.22 5.76 -1.97
C GLY A 47 10.55 7.05 -2.41
N CYS A 48 11.05 7.67 -3.49
CA CYS A 48 10.52 8.92 -4.03
C CYS A 48 9.04 8.80 -4.46
N TRP A 49 8.67 7.72 -5.16
CA TRP A 49 7.29 7.42 -5.55
C TRP A 49 6.37 7.37 -4.32
N THR A 50 6.80 6.69 -3.27
CA THR A 50 5.98 6.53 -2.06
C THR A 50 5.81 7.85 -1.32
N THR A 51 6.90 8.59 -1.11
CA THR A 51 6.87 9.87 -0.39
C THR A 51 6.14 10.97 -1.16
N ALA A 52 6.37 11.08 -2.47
CA ALA A 52 5.88 12.21 -3.27
C ALA A 52 4.51 11.95 -3.93
N ILE A 53 4.16 10.70 -4.23
CA ILE A 53 2.94 10.37 -4.96
C ILE A 53 1.98 9.54 -4.09
N ALA A 54 2.42 8.37 -3.60
CA ALA A 54 1.52 7.44 -2.93
C ALA A 54 0.93 8.04 -1.63
N ILE A 55 1.76 8.61 -0.76
CA ILE A 55 1.30 9.13 0.53
C ILE A 55 0.40 10.36 0.38
N PRO A 56 0.76 11.40 -0.41
CA PRO A 56 -0.13 12.53 -0.64
C PRO A 56 -1.45 12.10 -1.26
N TYR A 57 -1.43 11.17 -2.22
CA TYR A 57 -2.65 10.64 -2.83
C TYR A 57 -3.54 9.93 -1.80
N LEU A 58 -2.98 9.02 -1.00
CA LEU A 58 -3.72 8.24 -0.01
C LEU A 58 -4.20 9.07 1.19
N GLY A 59 -3.53 10.18 1.50
CA GLY A 59 -3.93 11.14 2.54
C GLY A 59 -5.00 12.14 2.07
N LEU A 60 -4.91 12.62 0.83
CA LEU A 60 -5.82 13.65 0.28
C LEU A 60 -7.08 13.08 -0.38
N ALA A 61 -7.01 11.88 -0.98
CA ALA A 61 -8.14 11.25 -1.64
C ALA A 61 -9.42 11.19 -0.78
N PRO A 62 -9.36 10.80 0.50
CA PRO A 62 -10.56 10.68 1.32
C PRO A 62 -11.10 12.03 1.84
N LEU A 63 -10.34 13.12 1.73
CA LEU A 63 -10.80 14.47 2.08
C LEU A 63 -11.60 15.12 0.94
N ARG A 64 -11.32 14.76 -0.32
CA ARG A 64 -11.82 15.53 -1.46
C ARG A 64 -12.95 14.87 -2.25
N PHE A 65 -13.04 13.54 -2.32
CA PHE A 65 -14.04 12.84 -3.15
C PHE A 65 -14.49 11.47 -2.58
N PRO A 66 -15.45 11.45 -1.64
CA PRO A 66 -15.87 10.24 -0.92
C PRO A 66 -16.60 9.16 -1.76
N ARG A 67 -17.13 9.49 -2.96
CA ARG A 67 -18.02 8.57 -3.72
C ARG A 67 -17.40 7.78 -4.87
N PHE A 68 -16.41 8.32 -5.58
CA PHE A 68 -15.82 7.65 -6.78
C PHE A 68 -14.37 7.18 -6.57
N SER A 69 -13.60 7.84 -5.71
CA SER A 69 -12.20 7.45 -5.46
C SER A 69 -12.04 6.24 -4.53
N HIS A 70 -13.04 5.96 -3.68
CA HIS A 70 -12.88 4.99 -2.59
C HIS A 70 -12.89 3.52 -3.00
N GLU A 71 -13.59 3.14 -4.08
CA GLU A 71 -13.76 1.72 -4.38
C GLU A 71 -12.64 1.11 -5.24
N ILE A 72 -12.01 1.91 -6.11
CA ILE A 72 -11.10 1.37 -7.13
C ILE A 72 -9.73 2.05 -7.10
N ALA A 73 -9.69 3.38 -6.98
CA ALA A 73 -8.44 4.11 -7.16
C ALA A 73 -7.47 3.97 -5.96
N ILE A 74 -8.01 3.97 -4.74
CA ILE A 74 -7.22 3.73 -3.51
C ILE A 74 -6.56 2.34 -3.51
N PRO A 75 -7.31 1.22 -3.67
CA PRO A 75 -6.69 -0.10 -3.65
C PRO A 75 -5.73 -0.32 -4.81
N LEU A 76 -5.95 0.32 -5.97
CA LEU A 76 -5.05 0.20 -7.12
C LEU A 76 -3.68 0.84 -6.85
N ILE A 77 -3.63 2.04 -6.25
CA ILE A 77 -2.38 2.68 -5.87
C ILE A 77 -1.67 1.90 -4.75
N GLU A 78 -2.41 1.34 -3.80
CA GLU A 78 -1.82 0.50 -2.76
C GLU A 78 -1.22 -0.80 -3.32
N LEU A 79 -1.92 -1.48 -4.24
CA LEU A 79 -1.43 -2.67 -4.91
C LEU A 79 -0.21 -2.39 -5.78
N LEU A 80 -0.25 -1.31 -6.57
CA LEU A 80 0.88 -0.90 -7.40
C LEU A 80 2.10 -0.59 -6.53
N THR A 81 1.91 0.20 -5.48
CA THR A 81 3.01 0.56 -4.58
C THR A 81 3.53 -0.68 -3.84
N GLY A 82 2.66 -1.55 -3.35
CA GLY A 82 3.04 -2.83 -2.77
C GLY A 82 3.83 -3.72 -3.73
N GLY A 83 3.44 -3.81 -5.01
CA GLY A 83 4.16 -4.56 -6.03
C GLY A 83 5.55 -4.00 -6.35
N LEU A 84 5.67 -2.67 -6.37
CA LEU A 84 6.95 -1.99 -6.52
C LEU A 84 7.90 -2.33 -5.36
N TRP A 85 7.41 -2.24 -4.11
CA TRP A 85 8.22 -2.61 -2.95
C TRP A 85 8.58 -4.09 -2.92
N LEU A 86 7.66 -4.99 -3.25
CA LEU A 86 7.89 -6.43 -3.30
C LEU A 86 9.04 -6.80 -4.24
N SER A 87 8.98 -6.31 -5.48
CA SER A 87 10.02 -6.55 -6.47
C SER A 87 11.35 -5.94 -6.07
N GLY A 88 11.33 -4.76 -5.42
CA GLY A 88 12.55 -4.04 -5.05
C GLY A 88 13.40 -4.77 -4.03
N TRP A 89 12.83 -5.14 -2.88
CA TRP A 89 13.64 -5.73 -1.79
C TRP A 89 14.12 -7.14 -2.14
N ILE A 90 13.35 -7.88 -2.94
CA ILE A 90 13.75 -9.19 -3.45
C ILE A 90 14.89 -9.04 -4.46
N ALA A 91 14.79 -8.11 -5.42
CA ALA A 91 15.87 -7.86 -6.38
C ALA A 91 17.17 -7.46 -5.66
N LEU A 92 17.07 -6.64 -4.61
CA LEU A 92 18.21 -6.26 -3.79
C LEU A 92 18.79 -7.46 -3.02
N ALA A 93 17.93 -8.33 -2.48
CA ALA A 93 18.36 -9.53 -1.77
C ALA A 93 19.09 -10.55 -2.65
N VAL A 94 18.71 -10.70 -3.93
CA VAL A 94 19.38 -11.60 -4.87
C VAL A 94 20.76 -11.06 -5.29
N MET A 95 20.95 -9.74 -5.26
CA MET A 95 22.19 -9.10 -5.68
C MET A 95 23.30 -9.15 -4.62
N ILE A 96 22.95 -9.25 -3.33
CA ILE A 96 23.94 -9.22 -2.25
C ILE A 96 24.65 -10.59 -2.11
N PRO A 97 26.00 -10.63 -2.12
CA PRO A 97 26.77 -11.85 -1.87
C PRO A 97 26.57 -12.36 -0.43
N SER A 98 26.94 -13.62 -0.18
CA SER A 98 26.65 -14.28 1.10
C SER A 98 27.15 -13.45 2.32
N PRO A 99 26.45 -13.50 3.47
CA PRO A 99 26.77 -12.66 4.64
C PRO A 99 28.22 -12.79 5.13
N GLY A 100 28.88 -13.93 4.86
CA GLY A 100 30.27 -14.18 5.22
C GLY A 100 31.31 -13.42 4.37
N ALA A 101 30.91 -12.77 3.26
CA ALA A 101 31.79 -11.93 2.45
C ALA A 101 31.61 -10.43 2.73
N CYS A 102 30.60 -10.06 3.53
CA CYS A 102 30.22 -8.67 3.79
C CYS A 102 30.77 -8.13 5.10
N HIS A 103 31.92 -7.45 5.03
CA HIS A 103 32.59 -6.86 6.19
C HIS A 103 32.77 -5.33 6.10
N TYR A 104 32.20 -4.68 5.08
CA TYR A 104 32.33 -3.24 4.85
C TYR A 104 30.99 -2.52 5.02
N VAL A 105 31.06 -1.23 5.34
CA VAL A 105 29.93 -0.39 5.77
C VAL A 105 28.79 -0.37 4.74
N SER A 106 29.10 -0.26 3.45
CA SER A 106 28.11 -0.27 2.37
C SER A 106 27.29 -1.57 2.33
N CYS A 107 27.89 -2.72 2.63
CA CYS A 107 27.10 -3.95 2.66
C CYS A 107 26.11 -3.99 3.84
N HIS A 108 26.50 -3.50 5.01
CA HIS A 108 25.58 -3.40 6.14
C HIS A 108 24.42 -2.44 5.86
N ALA A 109 24.69 -1.35 5.13
CA ALA A 109 23.66 -0.42 4.71
C ALA A 109 22.72 -1.03 3.63
N LEU A 110 23.23 -1.82 2.68
CA LEU A 110 22.40 -2.61 1.76
C LEU A 110 21.54 -3.66 2.48
N GLN A 111 22.08 -4.34 3.50
CA GLN A 111 21.30 -5.26 4.34
C GLN A 111 20.18 -4.53 5.07
N ALA A 112 20.47 -3.36 5.65
CA ALA A 112 19.45 -2.52 6.28
C ALA A 112 18.39 -2.07 5.26
N LEU A 113 18.80 -1.73 4.04
CA LEU A 113 17.89 -1.34 2.96
C LEU A 113 16.93 -2.47 2.57
N ILE A 114 17.39 -3.74 2.54
CA ILE A 114 16.51 -4.91 2.33
C ILE A 114 15.46 -4.99 3.45
N VAL A 115 15.89 -4.91 4.72
CA VAL A 115 14.97 -5.03 5.86
C VAL A 115 13.94 -3.92 5.86
N VAL A 116 14.38 -2.67 5.66
CA VAL A 116 13.48 -1.51 5.55
C VAL A 116 12.49 -1.70 4.40
N GLY A 117 12.94 -2.15 3.23
CA GLY A 117 12.10 -2.42 2.08
C GLY A 117 11.08 -3.55 2.31
N ALA A 118 11.48 -4.63 2.99
CA ALA A 118 10.60 -5.74 3.33
C ALA A 118 9.52 -5.33 4.36
N VAL A 119 9.90 -4.57 5.39
CA VAL A 119 8.94 -4.02 6.37
C VAL A 119 7.97 -3.05 5.68
N GLN A 120 8.48 -2.18 4.81
CA GLN A 120 7.65 -1.25 4.04
C GLN A 120 6.63 -2.00 3.18
N TRP A 121 7.06 -3.04 2.46
CA TRP A 121 6.15 -3.92 1.73
C TRP A 121 5.06 -4.52 2.63
N ALA A 122 5.44 -5.05 3.80
CA ALA A 122 4.50 -5.64 4.74
C ALA A 122 3.43 -4.63 5.21
N THR A 123 3.80 -3.36 5.41
CA THR A 123 2.79 -2.33 5.75
C THR A 123 1.75 -2.15 4.65
N PHE A 124 2.13 -2.21 3.37
CA PHE A 124 1.19 -2.13 2.24
C PHE A 124 0.31 -3.37 2.13
N VAL A 125 0.84 -4.56 2.45
CA VAL A 125 0.04 -5.79 2.52
C VAL A 125 -1.04 -5.66 3.59
N VAL A 126 -0.68 -5.14 4.76
CA VAL A 126 -1.62 -4.89 5.85
C VAL A 126 -2.71 -3.91 5.41
N THR A 127 -2.36 -2.73 4.88
CA THR A 127 -3.38 -1.74 4.49
C THR A 127 -4.29 -2.25 3.38
N ASN A 128 -3.74 -2.97 2.39
CA ASN A 128 -4.51 -3.56 1.31
C ASN A 128 -5.49 -4.65 1.81
N THR A 129 -5.07 -5.48 2.77
CA THR A 129 -5.93 -6.51 3.37
C THR A 129 -7.13 -5.86 4.06
N PHE A 130 -6.90 -4.81 4.85
CA PHE A 130 -7.99 -4.08 5.51
C PHE A 130 -8.91 -3.36 4.52
N ALA A 131 -8.35 -2.78 3.44
CA ALA A 131 -9.15 -2.17 2.38
C ALA A 131 -10.09 -3.18 1.70
N VAL A 132 -9.60 -4.39 1.40
CA VAL A 132 -10.42 -5.47 0.81
C VAL A 132 -11.52 -5.94 1.76
N ILE A 133 -11.23 -6.04 3.06
CA ILE A 133 -12.22 -6.44 4.07
C ILE A 133 -13.33 -5.37 4.18
N ASP A 134 -12.96 -4.10 4.23
CA ASP A 134 -13.91 -2.98 4.30
C ASP A 134 -14.83 -2.94 3.07
N LEU A 135 -14.26 -3.12 1.88
CA LEU A 135 -15.02 -3.25 0.63
C LEU A 135 -16.01 -4.41 0.65
N LYS A 136 -15.59 -5.60 1.11
CA LYS A 136 -16.46 -6.78 1.22
C LYS A 136 -17.59 -6.53 2.23
N ASN A 137 -17.29 -5.94 3.37
CA ASN A 137 -18.28 -5.64 4.41
C ASN A 137 -19.29 -4.60 3.94
N SER A 138 -18.84 -3.53 3.27
CA SER A 138 -19.70 -2.50 2.68
C SER A 138 -20.67 -3.10 1.66
N ARG A 139 -20.16 -3.92 0.73
CA ARG A 139 -20.99 -4.63 -0.27
C ARG A 139 -22.00 -5.59 0.37
N ARG A 140 -21.60 -6.31 1.42
CA ARG A 140 -22.50 -7.22 2.15
C ARG A 140 -23.63 -6.45 2.82
N ASN A 141 -23.33 -5.34 3.49
CA ASN A 141 -24.34 -4.52 4.16
C ASN A 141 -25.32 -3.89 3.16
N ALA A 142 -24.83 -3.42 2.01
CA ALA A 142 -25.69 -2.90 0.94
C ALA A 142 -26.63 -3.96 0.35
N LYS A 143 -26.14 -5.22 0.22
CA LYS A 143 -26.98 -6.34 -0.24
C LYS A 143 -28.08 -6.66 0.78
N ASN A 144 -27.74 -6.77 2.07
CA ASN A 144 -28.70 -7.06 3.13
C ASN A 144 -29.82 -6.00 3.19
N HIS A 145 -29.47 -4.71 3.15
CA HIS A 145 -30.48 -3.63 3.14
C HIS A 145 -31.41 -3.66 1.93
N ARG A 146 -30.92 -4.08 0.76
CA ARG A 146 -31.76 -4.26 -0.42
C ARG A 146 -32.69 -5.47 -0.25
N ASP A 147 -32.19 -6.57 0.31
CA ASP A 147 -32.97 -7.78 0.55
C ASP A 147 -34.03 -7.57 1.65
N ASP A 148 -33.83 -6.65 2.60
CA ASP A 148 -34.83 -6.25 3.61
C ASP A 148 -35.92 -5.29 3.07
N ALA A 149 -35.60 -4.46 2.07
CA ALA A 149 -36.56 -3.53 1.46
C ALA A 149 -37.52 -4.22 0.46
N VAL A 150 -37.09 -5.33 -0.15
CA VAL A 150 -37.92 -6.12 -1.08
C VAL A 150 -39.14 -6.77 -0.41
N PRO A 151 -39.07 -7.42 0.77
CA PRO A 151 -40.22 -8.06 1.40
C PRO A 151 -41.29 -7.06 1.85
N GLU A 152 -40.92 -5.84 2.25
CA GLU A 152 -41.87 -4.80 2.66
C GLU A 152 -42.75 -4.31 1.49
N MET A 153 -42.19 -4.20 0.28
CA MET A 153 -42.97 -3.80 -0.90
C MET A 153 -43.95 -4.90 -1.35
N THR A 154 -43.55 -6.18 -1.32
CA THR A 154 -44.47 -7.29 -1.60
C THR A 154 -45.58 -7.45 -0.55
N GLY A 155 -45.32 -7.11 0.72
CA GLY A 155 -46.33 -7.13 1.78
C GLY A 155 -47.33 -5.98 1.69
N ALA A 156 -46.86 -4.79 1.32
CA ALA A 156 -47.72 -3.61 1.13
C ALA A 156 -48.63 -3.71 -0.11
N ASP A 157 -48.13 -4.28 -1.21
CA ASP A 157 -48.94 -4.53 -2.41
C ASP A 157 -49.99 -5.65 -2.19
N ALA A 158 -49.67 -6.65 -1.37
CA ALA A 158 -50.64 -7.70 -1.01
C ALA A 158 -51.73 -7.19 -0.05
N ALA A 159 -51.37 -6.36 0.94
CA ALA A 159 -52.32 -5.80 1.90
C ALA A 159 -53.27 -4.75 1.29
N THR A 160 -52.82 -4.02 0.27
CA THR A 160 -53.67 -3.07 -0.46
C THR A 160 -54.63 -3.75 -1.44
N ALA A 161 -54.27 -4.92 -1.98
CA ALA A 161 -55.15 -5.71 -2.84
C ALA A 161 -56.32 -6.36 -2.07
N ASP A 162 -56.10 -6.77 -0.81
CA ASP A 162 -57.15 -7.42 0.02
C ASP A 162 -58.16 -6.42 0.60
N ALA A 163 -57.81 -5.13 0.71
CA ALA A 163 -58.71 -4.08 1.20
C ALA A 163 -59.66 -3.51 0.13
N ALA A 164 -59.55 -3.98 -1.12
CA ALA A 164 -60.32 -3.52 -2.28
C ALA A 164 -61.47 -4.47 -2.69
N VAL A 165 -61.78 -5.49 -1.89
CA VAL A 165 -62.89 -6.44 -2.07
C VAL A 165 -63.92 -6.26 -0.97
#